data_AF-A0AAV6IK04-F1
#
_entry.id   AF-A0AAV6IK04-F1
#
_cell.length_a   1.000
_cell.length_b   1.000
_cell.length_c   1.000
_cell.angle_alpha   90.00
_cell.angle_beta   90.00
_cell.angle_gamma   90.00
#
_symmetry.space_group_name_H-M   'P 1'
#
loop_
_entity.id
_entity.type
_entity.pdbx_description
1 polymer ?
#
loop_
_entity_poly.entity_id
_entity_poly.type
_entity_poly.pdbx_seq_one_letter_code
_entity_poly.pdbx_strand_id
1 'polypeptide(L)'
;MLASMHNDLIGEFENCATAQEMWNQLKIAFGGTTATRLRALTLKFDSYKMNPQHSMLEHLRVMSAMIRDLRSAGNVLTDEQQILAVLRSLPDATWDHFKLTMTHNEMVKTFNDLKCHLELEAERQDAK
;
A
#
# COMPACT_ATOMS: atom_id res chain seq x y z
N MET A 1 -10.02 -1.89 25.77
CA MET A 1 -10.68 -2.19 24.48
C MET A 1 -12.06 -2.82 24.64
N LEU A 2 -12.34 -3.63 25.67
CA LEU A 2 -13.68 -4.21 25.88
C LEU A 2 -14.73 -3.27 26.50
N ALA A 3 -14.32 -2.19 27.17
CA ALA A 3 -15.23 -1.28 27.88
C ALA A 3 -16.11 -0.38 26.98
N SER A 4 -15.96 -0.45 25.65
CA SER A 4 -16.79 0.33 24.70
C SER A 4 -17.66 -0.53 23.78
N MET A 5 -17.73 -1.85 24.01
CA MET A 5 -18.68 -2.71 23.30
C MET A 5 -20.07 -2.48 23.90
N HIS A 6 -21.07 -2.18 23.06
CA HIS A 6 -22.46 -2.18 23.52
C HIS A 6 -22.80 -3.54 24.14
N ASN A 7 -23.56 -3.54 25.25
CA ASN A 7 -23.89 -4.76 26.00
C ASN A 7 -24.49 -5.86 25.10
N ASP A 8 -25.15 -5.48 24.01
CA ASP A 8 -25.75 -6.39 23.05
C ASP A 8 -24.73 -7.26 22.30
N LEU A 9 -23.48 -6.79 22.15
CA LEU A 9 -22.38 -7.55 21.55
C LEU A 9 -21.69 -8.48 22.55
N ILE A 10 -21.78 -8.21 23.85
CA ILE A 10 -21.11 -9.04 24.88
C ILE A 10 -21.71 -10.45 24.89
N GLY A 11 -23.03 -10.58 24.76
CA GLY A 11 -23.72 -11.87 24.70
C GLY A 11 -23.39 -12.71 23.45
N GLU A 12 -23.01 -12.09 22.33
CA GLU A 12 -22.63 -12.82 21.11
C GLU A 12 -21.27 -13.53 21.23
N PHE A 13 -20.35 -12.97 22.03
CA PHE A 13 -19.00 -13.51 22.17
C PHE A 13 -18.77 -14.24 23.52
N GLU A 14 -19.72 -14.18 24.46
CA GLU A 14 -19.69 -14.90 25.75
C GLU A 14 -19.56 -16.42 25.63
N ASN A 15 -19.99 -17.00 24.49
CA ASN A 15 -19.90 -18.43 24.23
C ASN A 15 -18.50 -18.89 23.77
N CYS A 16 -17.55 -17.97 23.61
CA CYS A 16 -16.18 -18.31 23.23
C CYS A 16 -15.42 -18.94 24.41
N ALA A 17 -15.11 -20.23 24.32
CA ALA A 17 -14.44 -20.96 25.40
C ALA A 17 -12.99 -20.51 25.68
N THR A 18 -12.35 -19.85 24.71
CA THR A 18 -10.97 -19.36 24.86
C THR A 18 -10.83 -17.93 24.34
N ALA A 19 -9.85 -17.21 24.86
CA ALA A 19 -9.49 -15.88 24.36
C ALA A 19 -9.11 -15.90 22.87
N GLN A 20 -8.54 -17.00 22.38
CA GLN A 20 -8.20 -17.19 20.97
C GLN A 20 -9.45 -17.32 20.09
N GLU A 21 -10.44 -18.11 20.54
CA GLU A 21 -11.75 -18.24 19.90
C GLU A 21 -12.43 -16.87 19.78
N MET A 22 -12.46 -16.13 20.89
CA MET A 22 -13.06 -14.79 20.95
C MET A 22 -12.36 -13.81 20.00
N TRP A 23 -11.03 -13.84 19.95
CA TRP A 23 -10.25 -13.02 19.03
C TRP A 23 -10.50 -13.36 17.55
N ASN A 24 -10.64 -14.65 17.22
CA ASN A 24 -10.94 -15.08 15.87
C ASN A 24 -12.36 -14.65 15.45
N GLN A 25 -13.35 -14.79 16.34
CA GLN A 25 -14.72 -14.34 16.09
C GLN A 25 -14.80 -12.82 15.87
N LEU A 26 -14.08 -12.03 16.67
CA LEU A 26 -13.96 -10.59 16.46
C LEU A 26 -13.32 -10.25 15.10
N LYS A 27 -12.30 -11.00 14.66
CA LYS A 27 -11.72 -10.85 13.31
C LYS A 27 -12.70 -11.19 12.20
N ILE A 28 -13.57 -12.17 12.38
CA ILE A 28 -14.58 -12.53 11.38
C ILE A 28 -15.67 -11.45 11.32
N ALA A 29 -16.20 -11.03 12.47
CA ALA A 29 -17.28 -10.06 12.57
C ALA A 29 -16.85 -8.63 12.17
N PHE A 30 -15.62 -8.24 12.53
CA PHE A 30 -15.15 -6.85 12.38
C PHE A 30 -13.83 -6.69 11.63
N GLY A 31 -13.12 -7.77 11.34
CA GLY A 31 -11.83 -7.71 10.63
C GLY A 31 -11.95 -7.63 9.11
N GLY A 32 -13.15 -7.83 8.56
CA GLY A 32 -13.43 -7.65 7.14
C GLY A 32 -13.38 -6.18 6.72
N THR A 33 -12.69 -5.88 5.61
CA THR A 33 -12.79 -4.55 5.00
C THR A 33 -14.04 -4.48 4.13
N THR A 34 -14.84 -3.43 4.27
CA THR A 34 -16.01 -3.23 3.42
C THR A 34 -15.60 -3.04 1.96
N ALA A 35 -16.41 -3.54 1.03
CA ALA A 35 -16.17 -3.36 -0.40
C ALA A 35 -16.01 -1.88 -0.79
N THR A 36 -16.75 -0.97 -0.14
CA THR A 36 -16.64 0.48 -0.34
C THR A 36 -15.28 1.03 0.06
N ARG A 37 -14.74 0.63 1.22
CA ARG A 37 -13.40 1.04 1.65
C ARG A 37 -12.32 0.49 0.71
N LEU A 38 -12.44 -0.77 0.30
CA LEU A 38 -11.50 -1.36 -0.66
C LEU A 38 -11.49 -0.58 -1.98
N ARG A 39 -12.66 -0.27 -2.54
CA ARG A 39 -12.77 0.56 -3.75
C ARG A 39 -12.13 1.93 -3.58
N ALA A 40 -12.37 2.60 -2.45
CA ALA A 40 -11.78 3.91 -2.18
C ALA A 40 -10.24 3.85 -2.12
N LEU A 41 -9.68 2.83 -1.48
CA LEU A 41 -8.22 2.61 -1.43
C LEU A 41 -7.65 2.33 -2.82
N THR A 42 -8.29 1.46 -3.59
CA THR A 42 -7.86 1.14 -4.96
C THR A 42 -7.89 2.38 -5.86
N LEU A 43 -8.98 3.15 -5.84
CA LEU A 43 -9.08 4.40 -6.61
C LEU A 43 -8.02 5.42 -6.21
N LYS A 44 -7.77 5.58 -4.91
CA LYS A 44 -6.71 6.47 -4.41
C LYS A 44 -5.34 6.01 -4.88
N PHE A 45 -5.04 4.71 -4.80
CA PHE A 45 -3.78 4.14 -5.25
C PHE A 45 -3.58 4.29 -6.76
N ASP A 46 -4.62 4.03 -7.56
CA ASP A 46 -4.53 4.07 -9.02
C ASP A 46 -4.37 5.48 -9.60
N SER A 47 -4.97 6.47 -8.93
CA SER A 47 -4.90 7.88 -9.33
C SER A 47 -3.71 8.63 -8.72
N TYR A 48 -2.99 8.03 -7.78
CA TYR A 48 -1.92 8.72 -7.08
C TYR A 48 -0.76 9.10 -8.01
N LYS A 49 -0.30 10.33 -7.88
CA LYS A 49 0.86 10.89 -8.55
C LYS A 49 1.81 11.47 -7.52
N MET A 50 3.11 11.46 -7.83
CA MET A 50 4.13 12.09 -7.01
C MET A 50 3.80 13.57 -6.83
N ASN A 51 3.80 14.02 -5.58
CA ASN A 51 3.60 15.42 -5.26
C ASN A 51 4.86 16.22 -5.67
N PRO A 52 4.76 17.31 -6.46
CA PRO A 52 5.91 18.14 -6.82
C PRO A 52 6.70 18.71 -5.64
N GLN A 53 6.10 18.82 -4.45
CA GLN A 53 6.78 19.27 -3.24
C GLN A 53 7.47 18.15 -2.44
N HIS A 54 7.22 16.88 -2.78
CA HIS A 54 7.83 15.75 -2.07
C HIS A 54 9.14 15.34 -2.74
N SER A 55 10.12 15.00 -1.91
CA SER A 55 11.30 14.24 -2.34
C SER A 55 10.92 12.83 -2.82
N MET A 56 11.83 12.19 -3.58
CA MET A 56 11.65 10.79 -3.99
C MET A 56 11.45 9.86 -2.79
N LEU A 57 12.20 10.07 -1.70
CA LEU A 57 12.08 9.28 -0.47
C LEU A 57 10.69 9.41 0.16
N GLU A 58 10.15 10.63 0.25
CA GLU A 58 8.80 10.87 0.79
C GLU A 58 7.73 10.25 -0.10
N HIS A 59 7.87 10.37 -1.42
CA HIS A 59 7.00 9.72 -2.39
C HIS A 59 6.96 8.19 -2.19
N LEU A 60 8.12 7.54 -2.08
CA LEU A 60 8.23 6.09 -1.89
C LEU A 60 7.66 5.63 -0.54
N ARG A 61 7.80 6.46 0.52
CA ARG A 61 7.14 6.20 1.81
C ARG A 61 5.62 6.22 1.67
N VAL A 62 5.06 7.17 0.92
CA VAL A 62 3.60 7.23 0.66
C VAL A 62 3.15 6.00 -0.14
N MET A 63 3.85 5.63 -1.20
CA MET A 63 3.53 4.44 -2.00
C MET A 63 3.56 3.16 -1.15
N SER A 64 4.61 2.98 -0.34
CA SER A 64 4.74 1.83 0.57
C SER A 64 3.58 1.77 1.57
N ALA A 65 3.17 2.92 2.12
CA ALA A 65 2.00 2.99 3.00
C ALA A 65 0.71 2.58 2.28
N MET A 66 0.45 3.05 1.06
CA MET A 66 -0.74 2.65 0.30
C MET A 66 -0.76 1.16 -0.05
N ILE A 67 0.39 0.58 -0.43
CA ILE A 67 0.52 -0.87 -0.68
C ILE A 67 0.20 -1.67 0.58
N ARG A 68 0.67 -1.21 1.76
CA ARG A 68 0.37 -1.83 3.05
C ARG A 68 -1.12 -1.70 3.40
N ASP A 69 -1.73 -0.55 3.15
CA ASP A 69 -3.14 -0.31 3.42
C ASP A 69 -4.03 -1.21 2.55
N LEU A 70 -3.71 -1.36 1.25
CA LEU A 70 -4.39 -2.31 0.35
C LEU A 70 -4.24 -3.75 0.82
N ARG A 71 -3.03 -4.17 1.21
CA ARG A 71 -2.78 -5.50 1.78
C ARG A 71 -3.62 -5.74 3.03
N SER A 72 -3.69 -4.75 3.93
CA SER A 72 -4.52 -4.82 5.15
C SER A 72 -6.02 -4.90 4.84
N ALA A 73 -6.44 -4.37 3.68
CA ALA A 73 -7.81 -4.45 3.19
C ALA A 73 -8.13 -5.76 2.46
N GLY A 74 -7.18 -6.71 2.42
CA GLY A 74 -7.32 -7.99 1.73
C GLY A 74 -6.95 -7.97 0.25
N ASN A 75 -6.41 -6.85 -0.26
CA ASN A 75 -5.94 -6.74 -1.64
C ASN A 75 -4.41 -6.80 -1.70
N VAL A 76 -3.90 -8.01 -1.96
CA VAL A 76 -2.46 -8.25 -2.07
C VAL A 76 -2.03 -8.00 -3.52
N LEU A 77 -1.36 -6.87 -3.75
CA LEU A 77 -0.78 -6.54 -5.05
C LEU A 77 0.43 -7.43 -5.36
N THR A 78 0.55 -7.89 -6.60
CA THR A 78 1.77 -8.54 -7.09
C THR A 78 2.92 -7.54 -7.14
N ASP A 79 4.16 -8.02 -7.15
CA ASP A 79 5.32 -7.13 -7.27
C ASP A 79 5.28 -6.30 -8.56
N GLU A 80 4.88 -6.92 -9.67
CA GLU A 80 4.70 -6.22 -10.96
C GLU A 80 3.66 -5.09 -10.85
N GLN A 81 2.53 -5.34 -10.20
CA GLN A 81 1.50 -4.30 -9.99
C GLN A 81 2.05 -3.14 -9.13
N GLN A 82 2.88 -3.43 -8.14
CA GLN A 82 3.52 -2.40 -7.31
C GLN A 82 4.53 -1.58 -8.14
N ILE A 83 5.37 -2.24 -8.94
CA ILE A 83 6.35 -1.61 -9.85
C ILE A 83 5.65 -0.68 -10.83
N LEU A 84 4.65 -1.19 -11.56
CA LEU A 84 3.90 -0.41 -12.55
C LEU A 84 3.19 0.78 -11.92
N ALA A 85 2.65 0.62 -10.70
CA ALA A 85 2.01 1.72 -10.00
C ALA A 85 3.00 2.84 -9.62
N VAL A 86 4.20 2.48 -9.16
CA VAL A 86 5.27 3.46 -8.89
C VAL A 86 5.68 4.17 -10.16
N LEU A 87 6.02 3.44 -11.23
CA LEU A 87 6.41 4.04 -12.51
C LEU A 87 5.33 4.97 -13.07
N ARG A 88 4.06 4.56 -12.99
CA ARG A 88 2.91 5.39 -13.40
C ARG A 88 2.78 6.66 -12.56
N SER A 89 3.17 6.62 -11.28
CA SER A 89 2.99 7.74 -10.37
C SER A 89 4.02 8.86 -10.53
N LEU A 90 5.19 8.57 -11.13
CA LEU A 90 6.25 9.55 -11.33
C LEU A 90 5.87 10.63 -12.37
N PRO A 91 6.40 11.86 -12.27
CA PRO A 91 6.18 12.91 -13.27
C PRO A 91 6.81 12.57 -14.62
N ASP A 92 6.04 12.62 -15.71
CA ASP A 92 6.53 12.27 -17.05
C ASP A 92 7.67 13.20 -17.50
N ALA A 93 7.51 14.51 -17.32
CA ALA A 93 8.46 15.53 -17.78
C ALA A 93 9.92 15.35 -17.33
N THR A 94 10.16 14.71 -16.18
CA THR A 94 11.52 14.49 -15.63
C THR A 94 11.93 13.02 -15.55
N TRP A 95 10.98 12.08 -15.61
CA TRP A 95 11.26 10.65 -15.39
C TRP A 95 11.02 9.74 -16.60
N ASP A 96 10.59 10.26 -17.75
CA ASP A 96 10.28 9.44 -18.93
C ASP A 96 11.40 8.48 -19.36
N HIS A 97 12.66 8.96 -19.39
CA HIS A 97 13.79 8.11 -19.76
C HIS A 97 14.02 6.97 -18.76
N PHE A 98 13.88 7.26 -17.46
CA PHE A 98 14.00 6.26 -16.41
C PHE A 98 12.89 5.22 -16.50
N LYS A 99 11.64 5.66 -16.71
CA LYS A 99 10.49 4.76 -16.91
C LYS A 99 10.75 3.79 -18.06
N LEU A 100 11.20 4.30 -19.21
CA LEU A 100 11.52 3.50 -20.38
C LEU A 100 12.63 2.47 -20.11
N THR A 101 13.64 2.87 -19.33
CA THR A 101 14.73 1.95 -18.96
C THR A 101 14.22 0.84 -18.04
N MET A 102 13.37 1.18 -17.07
CA MET A 102 12.80 0.20 -16.13
C MET A 102 11.82 -0.76 -16.81
N THR A 103 11.05 -0.33 -17.82
CA THR A 103 10.11 -1.23 -18.54
C THR A 103 10.79 -2.37 -19.28
N HIS A 104 12.09 -2.26 -19.55
CA HIS A 104 12.89 -3.30 -20.21
C HIS A 104 13.88 -3.99 -19.26
N ASN A 105 13.87 -3.65 -17.97
CA ASN A 105 14.84 -4.15 -17.01
C ASN A 105 14.30 -5.37 -16.26
N GLU A 106 14.69 -6.57 -16.69
CA GLU A 106 14.26 -7.84 -16.09
C GLU A 106 14.87 -8.13 -14.70
N MET A 107 15.85 -7.33 -14.26
CA MET A 107 16.51 -7.50 -12.96
C MET A 107 15.70 -6.86 -11.82
N VAL A 108 14.84 -5.89 -12.13
CA VAL A 108 13.99 -5.22 -11.15
C VAL A 108 12.70 -6.03 -10.99
N LYS A 109 12.61 -6.80 -9.91
CA LYS A 109 11.50 -7.75 -9.70
C LYS A 109 10.58 -7.36 -8.57
N THR A 110 11.04 -6.50 -7.66
CA THR A 110 10.27 -6.09 -6.48
C THR A 110 10.21 -4.57 -6.33
N PHE A 111 9.25 -4.11 -5.52
CA PHE A 111 9.18 -2.71 -5.10
C PHE A 111 10.50 -2.22 -4.47
N ASN A 112 11.19 -3.07 -3.71
CA ASN A 112 12.44 -2.70 -3.05
C ASN A 112 13.59 -2.53 -4.05
N ASP A 113 13.67 -3.38 -5.07
CA ASP A 113 14.67 -3.24 -6.14
C ASP A 113 14.47 -1.91 -6.87
N LEU A 114 13.23 -1.62 -7.27
CA LEU A 114 12.89 -0.37 -7.95
C LEU A 114 13.18 0.85 -7.07
N LYS A 115 12.87 0.77 -5.77
CA LYS A 115 13.17 1.84 -4.81
C LYS A 115 14.65 2.21 -4.82
N CYS A 116 15.55 1.23 -4.75
CA CYS A 116 17.00 1.49 -4.77
C CYS A 116 17.42 2.23 -6.05
N HIS A 117 16.89 1.83 -7.22
CA HIS A 117 17.18 2.50 -8.49
C HIS A 117 16.64 3.95 -8.54
N LEU A 118 15.44 4.18 -7.99
CA LEU A 118 14.83 5.51 -7.93
C LEU A 118 15.60 6.47 -7.03
N GLU A 119 16.08 5.99 -5.88
CA GLU A 119 16.88 6.80 -4.96
C GLU A 119 18.21 7.22 -5.62
N LEU A 120 18.92 6.28 -6.25
CA LEU A 120 20.16 6.58 -6.98
C LEU A 120 19.95 7.55 -8.16
N GLU A 121 18.87 7.38 -8.91
CA GLU A 121 18.54 8.28 -10.02
C GLU A 121 18.18 9.68 -9.53
N ALA A 122 17.44 9.80 -8.43
CA ALA A 122 17.08 11.08 -7.84
C ALA A 122 18.32 11.85 -7.36
N GLU A 123 19.24 11.19 -6.64
CA GLU A 123 20.52 11.79 -6.21
C GLU A 123 21.35 12.29 -7.40
N ARG A 124 21.35 11.56 -8.52
CA ARG A 124 22.03 11.96 -9.75
C ARG A 124 21.40 13.19 -10.40
N GLN A 125 20.08 13.36 -10.29
CA GLN A 125 19.37 14.53 -10.83
C GLN A 125 19.59 15.76 -9.95
N ASP A 126 19.60 15.61 -8.63
CA ASP A 126 19.83 16.69 -7.67
C ASP A 126 21.27 17.21 -7.69
N ALA A 127 22.23 16.40 -8.14
CA ALA A 127 23.64 16.76 -8.27
C ALA A 127 23.99 17.57 -9.55
N LYS A 128 23.00 17.85 -10.43
CA LYS A 128 23.18 18.63 -11.68
C LYS A 128 22.77 20.08 -11.50
#